data_AF-A0A6M2ACR0-F1
#
_entry.id   AF-A0A6M2ACR0-F1
#
_cell.length_a   1.000
_cell.length_b   1.000
_cell.length_c   1.000
_cell.angle_alpha   90.00
_cell.angle_beta   90.00
_cell.angle_gamma   90.00
#
_symmetry.space_group_name_H-M   'P 1'
#
loop_
_entity.id
_entity.type
_entity.pdbx_description
1 polymer ?
#
loop_
_entity_poly.entity_id
_entity_poly.type
_entity_poly.pdbx_seq_one_letter_code
_entity_poly.pdbx_strand_id
1 'polypeptide(L)'
;MAAPLPKDESCREKLTNLLSQLETEFRWCSQHPNDVSDIELEQLKQAVDELESKCKEFGGQFYTDFQKFRKEFDYSADHPNEIKTGDFQKFEDMLQNLLRDLK
;
A
#
# COMPACT_ATOMS: atom_id res chain seq x y z
N MET A 1 -6.09 37.79 -8.48
CA MET A 1 -6.03 36.76 -9.53
C MET A 1 -5.37 35.54 -8.90
N ALA A 2 -6.12 34.49 -8.58
CA ALA A 2 -5.55 33.27 -8.01
C ALA A 2 -4.94 32.46 -9.16
N ALA A 3 -3.64 32.15 -9.05
CA ALA A 3 -3.00 31.19 -9.93
C ALA A 3 -3.73 29.84 -9.82
N PRO A 4 -3.97 29.10 -10.91
CA PRO A 4 -4.54 27.77 -10.84
C PRO A 4 -3.57 26.88 -10.06
N LEU A 5 -4.00 26.39 -8.89
CA LEU A 5 -3.24 25.42 -8.10
C LEU A 5 -2.96 24.18 -8.95
N PRO A 6 -1.72 23.63 -8.91
CA PRO A 6 -1.32 22.49 -9.70
C PRO A 6 -2.11 21.27 -9.25
N LYS A 7 -3.01 20.77 -10.10
CA LYS A 7 -3.81 19.57 -9.80
C LYS A 7 -2.96 18.30 -9.73
N ASP A 8 -1.73 18.34 -10.26
CA ASP A 8 -0.81 17.20 -10.38
C ASP A 8 0.00 16.92 -9.09
N GLU A 9 0.54 17.95 -8.43
CA GLU A 9 1.39 17.75 -7.23
C GLU A 9 0.62 17.17 -6.05
N SER A 10 -0.63 17.61 -5.86
CA SER A 10 -1.49 17.12 -4.78
C SER A 10 -1.84 15.64 -4.89
N CYS A 11 -1.87 15.04 -6.09
CA CYS A 11 -2.21 13.63 -6.24
C CYS A 11 -1.02 12.74 -5.87
N ARG A 12 0.19 13.11 -6.33
CA ARG A 12 1.45 12.42 -5.97
C ARG A 12 1.72 12.48 -4.48
N GLU A 13 1.65 13.67 -3.87
CA GLU A 13 1.89 13.82 -2.43
C GLU A 13 0.88 13.05 -1.57
N LYS A 14 -0.41 13.06 -1.96
CA LYS A 14 -1.44 12.27 -1.27
C LYS A 14 -1.18 10.78 -1.40
N LEU A 15 -0.76 10.32 -2.58
CA LEU A 15 -0.44 8.93 -2.84
C LEU A 15 0.77 8.49 -2.02
N THR A 16 1.85 9.29 -2.01
CA THR A 16 3.04 9.07 -1.20
C THR A 16 2.71 9.02 0.28
N ASN A 17 1.88 9.95 0.79
CA ASN A 17 1.46 9.93 2.20
C ASN A 17 0.68 8.66 2.54
N LEU A 18 -0.27 8.26 1.70
CA LEU A 18 -1.07 7.04 1.93
C LEU A 18 -0.20 5.78 1.87
N LEU A 19 0.73 5.69 0.91
CA LEU A 19 1.66 4.57 0.81
C LEU A 19 2.65 4.54 1.98
N SER A 20 3.11 5.69 2.48
CA SER A 20 3.95 5.75 3.69
C SER A 20 3.18 5.35 4.95
N GLN A 21 1.90 5.71 5.05
CA GLN A 21 1.05 5.21 6.13
C GLN A 21 0.92 3.69 6.05
N LEU A 22 0.62 3.17 4.86
CA LEU A 22 0.52 1.73 4.62
C LEU A 22 1.85 1.02 4.95
N GLU A 23 2.99 1.53 4.48
CA GLU A 23 4.31 1.00 4.78
C GLU A 23 4.58 0.96 6.28
N THR A 24 4.18 2.00 7.02
CA THR A 24 4.30 2.03 8.48
C THR A 24 3.47 0.94 9.13
N GLU A 25 2.24 0.73 8.67
CA GLU A 25 1.34 -0.32 9.18
C GLU A 25 1.88 -1.71 8.86
N PHE A 26 2.32 -1.96 7.62
CA PHE A 26 2.94 -3.23 7.22
C PHE A 26 4.24 -3.51 7.97
N ARG A 27 5.04 -2.47 8.23
CA ARG A 27 6.25 -2.57 9.05
C ARG A 27 5.93 -2.88 10.50
N TRP A 28 4.83 -2.35 11.04
CA TRP A 28 4.35 -2.72 12.37
C TRP A 28 3.86 -4.18 12.37
N CYS A 29 3.07 -4.59 11.38
CA CYS A 29 2.60 -5.97 11.20
C CYS A 29 3.76 -6.97 11.05
N SER A 30 4.83 -6.59 10.35
CA SER A 30 6.06 -7.38 10.20
C SER A 30 6.79 -7.60 11.53
N GLN A 31 6.76 -6.59 12.41
CA GLN A 31 7.36 -6.68 13.75
C GLN A 31 6.46 -7.40 14.77
N HIS A 32 5.14 -7.36 14.56
CA HIS A 32 4.13 -7.91 15.46
C HIS A 32 3.16 -8.88 14.74
N PRO A 33 3.64 -9.90 14.01
CA PRO A 33 2.78 -10.74 13.15
C PRO A 33 1.75 -11.57 13.93
N ASN A 34 1.98 -11.80 15.23
CA ASN A 34 1.04 -12.52 16.10
C ASN A 34 -0.04 -11.61 16.70
N ASP A 35 0.13 -10.29 16.63
CA ASP A 35 -0.84 -9.30 17.11
C ASP A 35 -1.74 -8.78 15.98
N VAL A 36 -1.38 -9.06 14.71
CA VAL A 36 -2.20 -8.72 13.55
C VAL A 36 -3.49 -9.54 13.61
N SER A 37 -4.58 -8.86 13.90
CA SER A 37 -5.92 -9.43 13.94
C SER A 37 -6.59 -9.36 12.56
N ASP A 38 -7.63 -10.16 12.32
CA ASP A 38 -8.44 -10.10 11.09
C ASP A 38 -8.96 -8.68 10.81
N ILE A 39 -9.26 -7.91 11.87
CA ILE A 39 -9.69 -6.51 11.77
C ILE A 39 -8.59 -5.62 11.18
N GLU A 40 -7.33 -5.79 11.59
CA GLU A 40 -6.21 -5.01 11.05
C GLU A 40 -5.95 -5.37 9.58
N LEU A 41 -6.06 -6.65 9.22
CA LEU A 41 -5.97 -7.10 7.84
C LEU A 41 -7.10 -6.51 6.97
N GLU A 42 -8.33 -6.46 7.48
CA GLU A 42 -9.45 -5.81 6.79
C GLU A 42 -9.23 -4.30 6.64
N GLN A 43 -8.70 -3.62 7.66
CA GLN A 43 -8.37 -2.19 7.59
C GLN A 43 -7.28 -1.92 6.55
N LEU A 44 -6.21 -2.72 6.54
CA LEU A 44 -5.17 -2.67 5.51
C LEU A 44 -5.77 -2.91 4.13
N LYS A 45 -6.66 -3.89 3.98
CA LYS A 45 -7.34 -4.19 2.71
C LYS A 45 -8.16 -3.00 2.22
N GLN A 46 -8.91 -2.34 3.09
CA GLN A 46 -9.64 -1.13 2.75
C GLN A 46 -8.70 0.01 2.32
N ALA A 47 -7.61 0.22 3.05
CA ALA A 47 -6.62 1.25 2.71
C ALA A 47 -5.94 0.98 1.35
N VAL A 48 -5.67 -0.30 1.02
CA VAL A 48 -5.19 -0.73 -0.31
C VAL A 48 -6.25 -0.48 -1.38
N ASP A 49 -7.52 -0.78 -1.12
CA ASP A 49 -8.60 -0.55 -2.08
C ASP A 49 -8.78 0.95 -2.39
N GLU A 50 -8.70 1.80 -1.37
CA GLU A 50 -8.72 3.27 -1.55
C GLU A 50 -7.51 3.76 -2.35
N LEU A 51 -6.34 3.16 -2.14
CA LEU A 51 -5.13 3.45 -2.91
C LEU A 51 -5.24 3.03 -4.38
N GLU A 52 -5.99 1.97 -4.70
CA GLU A 52 -6.13 1.49 -6.08
C GLU A 52 -6.61 2.58 -7.03
N SER A 53 -7.67 3.31 -6.63
CA SER A 53 -8.23 4.36 -7.48
C SER A 53 -7.20 5.46 -7.77
N LYS A 54 -6.32 5.77 -6.81
CA LYS A 54 -5.27 6.78 -6.98
C LYS A 54 -4.06 6.25 -7.76
N CYS A 55 -3.66 5.00 -7.50
CA CYS A 55 -2.59 4.34 -8.26
C CYS A 55 -2.97 4.19 -9.74
N LYS A 56 -4.25 3.98 -10.03
CA LYS A 56 -4.79 3.90 -11.39
C LYS A 56 -4.65 5.21 -12.15
N GLU A 57 -4.71 6.37 -11.47
CA GLU A 57 -4.49 7.67 -12.10
C GLU A 57 -3.04 7.85 -12.56
N PHE A 58 -2.06 7.26 -11.86
CA PHE A 58 -0.66 7.23 -12.29
C PHE A 58 -0.42 6.26 -13.46
N GLY A 59 -1.09 5.11 -13.45
CA GLY A 59 -0.96 4.10 -14.48
C GLY A 59 0.47 3.55 -14.63
N GLY A 60 0.75 2.93 -15.79
CA GLY A 60 2.09 2.46 -16.13
C GLY A 60 2.64 1.30 -15.28
N GLN A 61 3.96 1.31 -15.08
CA GLN A 61 4.68 0.29 -14.30
C GLN A 61 4.29 0.36 -12.82
N PHE A 62 4.21 1.56 -12.26
CA PHE A 62 3.76 1.81 -10.89
C PHE A 62 2.43 1.12 -10.57
N TYR A 63 1.39 1.35 -11.39
CA TYR A 63 0.09 0.70 -11.20
C TYR A 63 0.18 -0.83 -11.32
N THR A 64 1.03 -1.34 -12.22
CA THR A 64 1.23 -2.78 -12.41
C THR A 64 1.85 -3.43 -11.17
N ASP A 65 2.85 -2.79 -10.57
CA ASP A 65 3.50 -3.29 -9.36
C ASP A 65 2.58 -3.15 -8.13
N PHE A 66 1.77 -2.08 -8.07
CA PHE A 66 0.71 -1.96 -7.07
C PHE A 66 -0.35 -3.06 -7.19
N GLN A 67 -0.79 -3.39 -8.42
CA GLN A 67 -1.73 -4.48 -8.66
C GLN A 67 -1.18 -5.83 -8.20
N LYS A 68 0.12 -6.10 -8.42
CA LYS A 68 0.78 -7.30 -7.90
C LYS A 68 0.76 -7.32 -6.38
N PHE A 69 1.16 -6.21 -5.75
CA PHE A 69 1.12 -6.07 -4.29
C PHE A 69 -0.29 -6.33 -3.74
N ARG A 70 -1.32 -5.68 -4.30
CA ARG A 70 -2.72 -5.88 -3.90
C ARG A 70 -3.13 -7.34 -4.01
N LYS A 71 -2.78 -8.01 -5.10
CA LYS A 71 -3.15 -9.42 -5.34
C LYS A 71 -2.47 -10.36 -4.34
N GLU A 72 -1.19 -10.15 -4.05
CA GLU A 72 -0.45 -10.95 -3.07
C GLU A 72 -0.98 -10.69 -1.65
N PHE A 73 -1.27 -9.43 -1.32
CA PHE A 73 -1.85 -9.06 -0.04
C PHE A 73 -3.27 -9.61 0.14
N ASP A 74 -4.11 -9.53 -0.89
CA ASP A 74 -5.48 -10.08 -0.86
C ASP A 74 -5.47 -11.59 -0.63
N TYR A 75 -4.55 -12.31 -1.29
CA TYR A 75 -4.33 -13.73 -1.04
C TYR A 75 -3.93 -14.00 0.40
N SER A 76 -2.98 -13.24 0.95
CA SER A 76 -2.58 -13.37 2.36
C SER A 76 -3.71 -13.04 3.33
N ALA A 77 -4.49 -12.00 3.06
CA ALA A 77 -5.63 -11.60 3.89
C ALA A 77 -6.76 -12.64 3.87
N ASP A 78 -6.97 -13.36 2.76
CA ASP A 78 -7.95 -14.46 2.65
C ASP A 78 -7.43 -15.75 3.31
N HIS A 79 -6.10 -15.88 3.45
CA HIS A 79 -5.41 -17.00 4.08
C HIS A 79 -4.59 -16.57 5.31
N PRO A 80 -5.19 -15.99 6.37
CA PRO A 80 -4.45 -15.44 7.51
C PRO A 80 -3.63 -16.50 8.26
N ASN A 81 -4.10 -17.76 8.25
CA ASN A 81 -3.38 -18.89 8.86
C ASN A 81 -2.09 -19.31 8.10
N GLU A 82 -1.92 -18.85 6.86
CA GLU A 82 -0.73 -19.13 6.04
C GLU A 82 0.25 -17.95 6.00
N ILE A 83 -0.13 -16.80 6.55
CA ILE A 83 0.74 -15.62 6.63
C ILE A 83 1.93 -15.95 7.52
N LYS A 84 3.13 -15.89 6.94
CA LYS A 84 4.38 -15.98 7.68
C LYS A 84 4.93 -14.59 7.90
N THR A 85 5.79 -14.45 8.91
CA THR A 85 6.53 -13.19 9.17
C THR A 85 7.25 -12.67 7.92
N GLY A 86 7.71 -13.56 7.04
CA GLY A 86 8.34 -13.20 5.76
C GLY A 86 7.39 -12.57 4.72
N ASP A 87 6.08 -12.82 4.80
CA ASP A 87 5.10 -12.23 3.89
C ASP A 87 4.92 -10.74 4.17
N PHE A 88 4.82 -10.33 5.44
CA PHE A 88 4.78 -8.91 5.82
C PHE A 88 6.04 -8.15 5.42
N GLN A 89 7.21 -8.78 5.57
CA GLN A 89 8.48 -8.19 5.15
C GLN A 89 8.56 -8.03 3.62
N LYS A 90 7.98 -8.97 2.86
CA LYS A 90 7.83 -8.86 1.41
C LYS A 90 6.85 -7.74 1.03
N PHE A 91 5.73 -7.60 1.74
CA PHE A 91 4.79 -6.50 1.54
C PHE A 91 5.41 -5.14 1.80
N GLU A 92 6.20 -5.01 2.87
CA GLU A 92 7.00 -3.82 3.17
C GLU A 92 7.95 -3.48 2.01
N ASP A 93 8.72 -4.45 1.50
CA ASP A 93 9.66 -4.23 0.39
C ASP A 93 8.94 -3.79 -0.91
N MET A 94 7.79 -4.40 -1.21
CA MET A 94 6.95 -4.00 -2.34
C MET A 94 6.44 -2.56 -2.21
N LEU A 95 5.99 -2.15 -1.01
CA LEU A 95 5.55 -0.78 -0.75
C LEU A 95 6.69 0.23 -0.81
N GLN A 96 7.87 -0.14 -0.30
CA GLN A 96 9.07 0.71 -0.39
C GLN A 96 9.50 0.91 -1.85
N ASN A 97 9.41 -0.13 -2.69
CA ASN A 97 9.65 0.00 -4.13
C ASN A 97 8.63 0.93 -4.80
N LEU A 98 7.35 0.85 -4.44
CA LEU A 98 6.31 1.76 -4.94
C LEU A 98 6.58 3.21 -4.52
N LEU A 99 6.91 3.44 -3.24
CA LEU A 99 7.29 4.76 -2.72
C LEU A 99 8.53 5.33 -3.41
N ARG A 100 9.48 4.46 -3.80
CA ARG A 100 10.68 4.86 -4.52
C ARG A 100 10.37 5.27 -5.96
N ASP A 101 9.49 4.56 -6.65
CA ASP A 101 9.04 4.93 -8.00
C ASP A 101 8.31 6.28 -8.00
N LEU A 102 7.69 6.63 -6.86
CA LEU A 102 7.07 7.93 -6.62
C LEU A 102 8.02 9.05 -6.18
N LYS A 103 9.32 8.83 -6.01
CA LYS A 103 10.32 9.89 -5.69
C LYS A 103 11.08 10.34 -6.93
#